data_AF-A0A0D7N5Y7-F1
#
_entry.id   AF-A0A0D7N5Y7-F1
#
_cell.length_a   1.000
_cell.length_b   1.000
_cell.length_c   1.000
_cell.angle_alpha   90.00
_cell.angle_beta   90.00
_cell.angle_gamma   90.00
#
_symmetry.space_group_name_H-M   'P 1'
#
loop_
_entity.id
_entity.type
_entity.pdbx_description
1 polymer ?
#
loop_
_entity_poly.entity_id
_entity_poly.type
_entity_poly.pdbx_seq_one_letter_code
_entity_poly.pdbx_strand_id
1 'polypeptide(L)'
;MEPIVALPTRKYDKGEKRLKHQGRGSKPEFRTYTNDPKRIEGLCPANMSQQVRETLLNEAVAAPNGDREAEYAKYLYAVHEGAIYEARTSDAGQTYHGFPYRGTLSKAIVDELRVKANEKTCLQEFNRWVKDYITVQG
;
A
#
# COMPACT_ATOMS: atom_id res chain seq x y z
N MET A 1 2.36 -16.37 -30.11
CA MET A 1 2.72 -16.38 -28.68
C MET A 1 3.23 -14.98 -28.41
N GLU A 2 2.37 -14.10 -27.91
CA GLU A 2 2.78 -12.71 -27.65
C GLU A 2 3.73 -12.69 -26.45
N PRO A 3 4.82 -11.91 -26.49
CA PRO A 3 5.69 -11.79 -25.34
C PRO A 3 4.91 -11.14 -24.21
N ILE A 4 4.82 -11.85 -23.08
CA ILE A 4 4.40 -11.23 -21.81
C ILE A 4 5.46 -10.17 -21.53
N VAL A 5 5.14 -8.91 -21.82
CA VAL A 5 5.96 -7.78 -21.42
C VAL A 5 5.99 -7.81 -19.91
N ALA A 6 7.09 -8.30 -19.35
CA ALA A 6 7.33 -8.24 -17.92
C ALA A 6 7.27 -6.76 -17.53
N LEU A 7 6.24 -6.38 -16.78
CA LEU A 7 6.13 -5.04 -16.25
C LEU A 7 7.44 -4.70 -15.53
N PRO A 8 7.98 -3.48 -15.69
CA PRO A 8 9.23 -3.10 -15.07
C PRO A 8 9.16 -3.40 -13.57
N THR A 9 10.13 -4.18 -13.08
CA THR A 9 10.18 -4.58 -11.67
C THR A 9 10.39 -3.34 -10.82
N ARG A 10 9.36 -2.96 -10.07
CA ARG A 10 9.37 -1.80 -9.18
C ARG A 10 10.30 -2.12 -8.01
N LYS A 11 11.15 -1.16 -7.62
CA LYS A 11 12.06 -1.32 -6.48
C LYS A 11 11.47 -0.72 -5.22
N TYR A 12 11.54 -1.47 -4.13
CA TYR A 12 11.16 -0.96 -2.82
C TYR A 12 12.28 -0.10 -2.25
N ASP A 13 11.95 1.13 -1.85
CA ASP A 13 12.83 1.96 -1.04
C ASP A 13 12.25 2.15 0.36
N LYS A 14 13.04 1.79 1.37
CA LYS A 14 12.71 2.03 2.78
C LYS A 14 12.71 3.52 3.12
N GLY A 15 13.36 4.34 2.29
CA GLY A 15 13.69 5.73 2.55
C GLY A 15 14.75 5.79 3.64
N GLU A 16 15.96 6.21 3.30
CA GLU A 16 17.15 6.17 4.16
C GLU A 16 17.02 6.92 5.52
N LYS A 17 15.92 7.65 5.73
CA LYS A 17 15.64 8.41 6.97
C LYS A 17 14.20 8.25 7.50
N ARG A 18 13.51 7.15 7.16
CA ARG A 18 12.07 6.97 7.47
C ARG A 18 11.76 5.73 8.32
N LEU A 19 12.52 5.50 9.39
CA LEU A 19 12.16 4.58 10.49
C LEU A 19 10.78 4.85 11.10
N LYS A 20 10.18 6.00 10.78
CA LYS A 20 8.85 6.46 11.22
C LYS A 20 7.70 5.52 10.84
N HIS A 21 7.86 4.62 9.87
CA HIS A 21 6.84 3.66 9.45
C HIS A 21 7.14 2.22 9.88
N GLN A 22 8.14 1.99 10.75
CA GLN A 22 8.38 0.66 11.30
C GLN A 22 7.75 0.56 12.71
N GLY A 23 6.75 -0.30 12.84
CA GLY A 23 6.15 -0.66 14.12
C GLY A 23 7.04 -1.62 14.90
N ARG A 24 6.64 -1.88 16.15
CA ARG A 24 7.29 -2.89 17.02
C ARG A 24 6.49 -4.19 17.09
N GLY A 25 5.22 -4.17 16.71
CA GLY A 25 4.32 -5.31 16.74
C GLY A 25 4.42 -6.19 15.50
N SER A 26 3.71 -7.32 15.56
CA SER A 26 3.51 -8.25 14.44
C SER A 26 2.37 -7.86 13.50
N LYS A 27 1.66 -6.77 13.79
CA LYS A 27 0.52 -6.27 13.02
C LYS A 27 0.74 -4.83 12.58
N PRO A 28 0.08 -4.39 11.49
CA PRO A 28 0.08 -2.99 11.11
C PRO A 28 -0.68 -2.15 12.13
N GLU A 29 -0.15 -0.99 12.47
CA GLU A 29 -0.69 -0.09 13.49
C GLU A 29 -0.74 1.35 12.99
N PHE A 30 -1.56 2.17 13.66
CA PHE A 30 -1.58 3.61 13.45
C PHE A 30 -1.17 4.34 14.72
N ARG A 31 -0.11 5.16 14.62
CA ARG A 31 0.34 6.02 15.70
C ARG A 31 -0.28 7.40 15.57
N THR A 32 -0.88 7.88 16.65
CA THR A 32 -1.35 9.26 16.80
C THR A 32 -0.36 10.05 17.68
N TYR A 33 -0.39 11.37 17.55
CA TYR A 33 0.47 12.27 18.32
C TYR A 33 -0.37 13.16 19.23
N THR A 34 -0.03 13.24 20.52
CA THR A 34 -0.81 14.01 21.50
C THR A 34 -0.88 15.50 21.15
N ASN A 35 0.21 16.04 20.60
CA ASN A 35 0.32 17.45 20.21
C ASN A 35 -0.23 17.74 18.81
N ASP A 36 -0.57 16.70 18.05
CA ASP A 36 -1.21 16.81 16.73
C ASP A 36 -2.04 15.56 16.45
N PRO A 37 -3.27 15.48 17.01
CA PRO A 37 -4.12 14.30 16.86
C PRO A 37 -4.56 14.02 15.42
N LYS A 38 -4.44 15.02 14.53
CA LYS A 38 -4.73 14.88 13.10
C LYS A 38 -3.59 14.19 12.37
N ARG A 39 -2.38 14.24 12.90
CA ARG A 39 -1.24 13.48 12.40
C ARG A 39 -1.37 12.02 12.81
N ILE A 40 -1.61 11.18 11.83
CA ILE A 40 -1.67 9.73 11.99
C ILE A 40 -0.63 9.09 11.07
N GLU A 41 0.20 8.22 11.61
CA GLU A 41 1.23 7.52 10.86
C GLU A 41 0.97 6.00 10.86
N GLY A 42 0.92 5.42 9.66
CA GLY A 42 0.88 3.96 9.50
C GLY A 42 2.24 3.35 9.80
N LEU A 43 2.25 2.27 10.58
CA LEU A 43 3.42 1.52 11.02
C LEU A 43 3.33 0.08 10.51
N CYS A 44 4.27 -0.32 9.65
CA CYS A 44 4.42 -1.70 9.18
C CYS A 44 4.79 -2.65 10.33
N PRO A 45 4.38 -3.93 10.26
CA PRO A 45 4.89 -4.97 11.16
C PRO A 45 6.41 -5.02 11.20
N ALA A 46 6.97 -5.24 12.40
CA ALA A 46 8.42 -5.28 12.60
C ALA A 46 9.11 -6.39 11.79
N ASN A 47 8.39 -7.49 11.58
CA ASN A 47 8.84 -8.72 10.92
C ASN A 47 8.57 -8.77 9.41
N MET A 48 8.03 -7.72 8.80
CA MET A 48 7.82 -7.70 7.35
C MET A 48 9.18 -7.62 6.62
N SER A 49 9.57 -8.70 5.95
CA SER A 49 10.84 -8.82 5.22
C SER A 49 10.90 -7.91 4.00
N GLN A 50 12.11 -7.61 3.51
CA GLN A 50 12.29 -6.85 2.27
C GLN A 50 11.65 -7.56 1.07
N GLN A 51 11.81 -8.88 0.99
CA GLN A 51 11.23 -9.69 -0.08
C GLN A 51 9.70 -9.54 -0.12
N VAL A 52 9.02 -9.60 1.03
CA VAL A 52 7.56 -9.38 1.10
C VAL A 52 7.20 -7.99 0.58
N ARG A 53 7.96 -6.95 0.93
CA ARG A 53 7.69 -5.58 0.48
C ARG A 53 7.83 -5.43 -1.02
N GLU A 54 8.85 -6.05 -1.61
CA GLU A 54 9.06 -6.07 -3.06
C GLU A 54 7.96 -6.85 -3.79
N THR A 55 7.54 -8.01 -3.25
CA THR A 55 6.40 -8.77 -3.78
C THR A 55 5.13 -7.93 -3.75
N LEU A 56 4.80 -7.31 -2.61
CA LEU A 56 3.61 -6.47 -2.48
C LEU A 56 3.62 -5.29 -3.45
N LEU A 57 4.78 -4.68 -3.67
CA LEU A 57 4.92 -3.56 -4.60
C LEU A 57 4.66 -3.96 -6.06
N ASN A 58 5.16 -5.13 -6.46
CA ASN A 58 4.99 -5.63 -7.83
C ASN A 58 3.58 -6.18 -8.08
N GLU A 59 2.88 -6.65 -7.05
CA GLU A 59 1.47 -7.07 -7.13
C GLU A 59 0.46 -5.94 -6.94
N ALA A 60 0.93 -4.73 -6.61
CA ALA A 60 0.09 -3.61 -6.25
C ALA A 60 -0.76 -3.10 -7.42
N VAL A 61 -2.00 -2.72 -7.10
CA VAL A 61 -2.94 -2.05 -7.98
C VAL A 61 -2.52 -0.59 -8.15
N ALA A 62 -2.43 -0.13 -9.39
CA ALA A 62 -2.10 1.26 -9.68
C ALA A 62 -3.33 2.16 -9.57
N ALA A 63 -3.19 3.27 -8.84
CA ALA A 63 -4.23 4.30 -8.83
C ALA A 63 -4.19 5.09 -10.15
N PRO A 64 -5.34 5.57 -10.64
CA PRO A 64 -5.36 6.53 -11.74
C PRO A 64 -4.57 7.78 -11.35
N ASN A 65 -3.60 8.19 -12.17
CA ASN A 65 -2.73 9.32 -11.85
C ASN A 65 -3.33 10.70 -12.14
N GLY A 66 -4.51 10.77 -12.76
CA GLY A 66 -5.09 12.00 -13.32
C GLY A 66 -4.30 12.58 -14.51
N ASP A 67 -3.01 12.28 -14.58
CA ASP A 67 -2.06 12.59 -15.63
C ASP A 67 -1.92 11.38 -16.55
N ARG A 68 -2.40 11.51 -17.79
CA ARG A 68 -2.36 10.45 -18.81
C ARG A 68 -0.97 10.30 -19.44
N GLU A 69 -0.10 11.29 -19.28
CA GLU A 69 1.25 11.29 -19.86
C GLU A 69 2.27 10.69 -18.89
N ALA A 70 1.90 10.52 -17.62
CA ALA A 70 2.76 9.86 -16.64
C ALA A 70 2.88 8.35 -16.93
N GLU A 71 4.09 7.92 -17.32
CA GLU A 71 4.42 6.51 -17.59
C GLU A 71 4.51 5.63 -16.33
N TYR A 72 4.38 6.23 -15.14
CA TYR A 72 4.51 5.55 -13.84
C TYR A 72 3.35 5.88 -12.91
N ALA A 73 2.90 4.92 -12.10
CA ALA A 73 1.90 5.16 -11.06
C ALA A 73 2.45 6.02 -9.92
N LYS A 74 1.81 7.13 -9.55
CA LYS A 74 2.20 7.93 -8.37
C LYS A 74 1.83 7.22 -7.07
N TYR A 75 0.70 6.52 -7.09
CA TYR A 75 0.17 5.77 -5.96
C TYR A 75 -0.10 4.33 -6.37
N LEU A 76 0.37 3.41 -5.54
CA LEU A 76 0.15 1.97 -5.67
C LEU A 76 -0.50 1.49 -4.39
N TYR A 77 -1.43 0.54 -4.50
CA TYR A 77 -2.10 -0.06 -3.35
C TYR A 77 -1.96 -1.57 -3.34
N ALA A 78 -1.64 -2.14 -2.19
CA ALA A 78 -1.53 -3.57 -2.00
C ALA A 78 -2.28 -4.02 -0.74
N VAL A 79 -2.67 -5.28 -0.70
CA VAL A 79 -3.23 -5.92 0.49
C VAL A 79 -2.26 -6.99 1.02
N HIS A 80 -2.05 -6.98 2.33
CA HIS A 80 -1.23 -7.94 3.05
C HIS A 80 -1.80 -8.20 4.45
N GLU A 81 -2.08 -9.46 4.76
CA GLU A 81 -2.70 -9.89 6.03
C GLU A 81 -3.98 -9.08 6.35
N GLY A 82 -4.75 -8.74 5.31
CA GLY A 82 -5.97 -7.94 5.39
C GLY A 82 -5.76 -6.43 5.52
N ALA A 83 -4.56 -5.92 5.77
CA ALA A 83 -4.33 -4.47 5.79
C ALA A 83 -4.06 -3.93 4.38
N ILE A 84 -4.56 -2.72 4.11
CA ILE A 84 -4.24 -1.97 2.89
C ILE A 84 -2.96 -1.19 3.13
N TYR A 85 -2.04 -1.28 2.17
CA TYR A 85 -0.80 -0.51 2.11
C TYR A 85 -0.85 0.41 0.90
N GLU A 86 -0.37 1.63 1.07
CA GLU A 86 -0.11 2.57 -0.03
C GLU A 86 1.39 2.66 -0.23
N ALA A 87 1.83 2.64 -1.48
CA ALA A 87 3.19 2.95 -1.87
C ALA A 87 3.24 4.16 -2.80
N ARG A 88 4.19 5.06 -2.51
CA ARG A 88 4.39 6.31 -3.26
C ARG A 88 5.80 6.39 -3.81
N THR A 89 5.93 7.00 -4.98
CA THR A 89 7.23 7.34 -5.58
C THR A 89 7.48 8.84 -5.51
N SER A 90 8.76 9.23 -5.41
CA SER A 90 9.22 10.62 -5.53
C SER A 90 10.29 10.81 -6.62
N ASP A 91 10.64 9.75 -7.34
CA ASP A 91 11.74 9.69 -8.31
C ASP A 91 11.25 9.17 -9.67
N ALA A 92 10.03 9.54 -10.02
CA ALA A 92 9.36 9.17 -11.27
C ALA A 92 9.21 7.65 -11.47
N GLY A 93 8.87 6.93 -10.41
CA GLY A 93 8.56 5.50 -10.46
C GLY A 93 9.76 4.56 -10.39
N GLN A 94 10.96 5.08 -10.14
CA GLN A 94 12.16 4.24 -9.97
C GLN A 94 12.12 3.49 -8.64
N THR A 95 11.69 4.16 -7.56
CA THR A 95 11.51 3.56 -6.25
C THR A 95 10.17 3.93 -5.64
N TYR A 96 9.66 3.04 -4.79
CA TYR A 96 8.43 3.24 -4.07
C TYR A 96 8.58 2.95 -2.59
N HIS A 97 7.94 3.79 -1.79
CA HIS A 97 7.90 3.67 -0.35
C HIS A 97 6.50 3.32 0.13
N GLY A 98 6.37 2.14 0.75
CA GLY A 98 5.10 1.58 1.24
C GLY A 98 4.85 1.75 2.75
N PHE A 99 3.60 2.02 3.13
CA PHE A 99 3.13 2.10 4.52
C PHE A 99 1.64 1.70 4.64
N PRO A 100 1.16 1.25 5.82
CA PRO A 100 -0.26 0.98 6.04
C PRO A 100 -1.10 2.23 5.81
N TYR A 101 -2.19 2.08 5.07
CA TYR A 101 -3.00 3.18 4.60
C TYR A 101 -4.33 3.27 5.35
N ARG A 102 -4.69 4.50 5.71
CA ARG A 102 -6.04 4.91 6.13
C ARG A 102 -6.45 6.15 5.37
N GLY A 103 -7.74 6.31 5.16
CA GLY A 103 -8.30 7.49 4.49
C GLY A 103 -9.21 7.11 3.35
N THR A 104 -9.28 7.98 2.36
CA THR A 104 -10.23 7.84 1.25
C THR A 104 -9.67 6.96 0.14
N LEU A 105 -10.47 6.03 -0.39
CA LEU A 105 -10.15 5.28 -1.61
C LEU A 105 -11.35 5.20 -2.54
N SER A 106 -11.08 5.08 -3.84
CA SER A 106 -12.14 4.87 -4.82
C SER A 106 -12.73 3.46 -4.69
N LYS A 107 -14.03 3.32 -4.96
CA LYS A 107 -14.71 2.02 -4.96
C LYS A 107 -14.03 1.01 -5.88
N ALA A 108 -13.58 1.44 -7.06
CA ALA A 108 -12.85 0.60 -8.00
C ALA A 108 -11.57 0.00 -7.39
N ILE A 109 -10.73 0.82 -6.73
CA ILE A 109 -9.51 0.33 -6.08
C ILE A 109 -9.85 -0.63 -4.93
N VAL A 110 -10.88 -0.32 -4.12
CA VAL A 110 -11.30 -1.18 -3.01
C VAL A 110 -11.81 -2.53 -3.52
N ASP A 111 -12.56 -2.55 -4.63
CA ASP A 111 -13.08 -3.78 -5.22
C ASP A 111 -11.94 -4.64 -5.80
N GLU A 112 -10.94 -4.05 -6.47
CA GLU A 112 -9.74 -4.78 -6.94
C GLU A 112 -8.90 -5.35 -5.77
N LEU A 113 -8.70 -4.56 -4.72
CA LEU A 113 -8.00 -5.03 -3.52
C LEU A 113 -8.77 -6.14 -2.81
N ARG A 114 -10.10 -6.13 -2.87
CA ARG A 114 -10.95 -7.20 -2.32
C ARG A 114 -10.72 -8.52 -3.04
N VAL A 115 -10.59 -8.51 -4.37
CA VAL A 115 -10.26 -9.71 -5.15
C VAL A 115 -8.90 -10.26 -4.70
N LYS A 116 -7.87 -9.40 -4.61
CA LYS A 116 -6.54 -9.80 -4.11
C LYS A 116 -6.57 -10.32 -2.68
N ALA A 117 -7.41 -9.75 -1.81
CA ALA A 117 -7.56 -10.22 -0.43
C ALA A 117 -8.17 -11.63 -0.36
N ASN A 118 -9.13 -11.91 -1.25
CA ASN A 118 -9.72 -13.24 -1.39
C ASN A 118 -8.70 -14.26 -1.89
N GLU A 119 -7.90 -13.92 -2.92
CA GLU A 119 -6.80 -14.77 -3.41
C GLU A 119 -5.76 -15.06 -2.32
N LYS A 120 -5.48 -14.08 -1.46
CA LYS A 120 -4.54 -14.20 -0.33
C LYS A 120 -5.18 -14.77 0.94
N THR A 121 -6.41 -15.26 0.89
CA THR A 121 -7.12 -15.87 2.03
C THR A 121 -7.26 -14.97 3.27
N CYS A 122 -7.30 -13.64 3.09
CA CYS A 122 -7.39 -12.63 4.16
C CYS A 122 -8.57 -11.67 3.97
N LEU A 123 -9.64 -12.15 3.33
CA LEU A 123 -10.82 -11.34 3.00
C LEU A 123 -11.54 -10.82 4.25
N GLN A 124 -11.59 -11.60 5.33
CA GLN A 124 -12.26 -11.20 6.56
C GLN A 124 -11.53 -10.03 7.23
N GLU A 125 -10.22 -10.12 7.35
CA GLU A 125 -9.34 -9.07 7.89
C GLU A 125 -9.37 -7.83 7.00
N PHE A 126 -9.41 -8.01 5.68
CA PHE A 126 -9.59 -6.93 4.71
C PHE A 126 -10.89 -6.17 4.91
N ASN A 127 -12.01 -6.87 5.01
CA ASN A 127 -13.30 -6.24 5.22
C ASN A 127 -13.34 -5.45 6.54
N ARG A 128 -12.68 -5.97 7.58
CA ARG A 128 -12.51 -5.25 8.85
C ARG A 128 -11.65 -4.00 8.68
N TRP A 129 -10.51 -4.10 8.00
CA TRP A 129 -9.65 -2.94 7.73
C TRP A 129 -10.39 -1.84 6.96
N VAL A 130 -11.14 -2.21 5.92
CA VAL A 130 -11.94 -1.26 5.15
C VAL A 130 -12.95 -0.54 6.05
N LYS A 131 -13.67 -1.29 6.89
CA LYS A 131 -14.65 -0.72 7.83
C LYS A 131 -14.01 0.25 8.84
N ASP A 132 -12.86 -0.13 9.39
CA ASP A 132 -12.25 0.59 10.51
C ASP A 132 -11.43 1.81 10.03
N TYR A 133 -10.87 1.77 8.81
CA TYR A 133 -9.85 2.72 8.37
C TYR A 133 -10.08 3.38 7.01
N ILE A 134 -11.03 2.91 6.20
CA ILE A 134 -11.21 3.39 4.82
C ILE A 134 -12.56 4.07 4.65
N THR A 135 -12.54 5.26 4.05
CA THR A 135 -13.72 5.93 3.51
C THR A 135 -13.79 5.65 2.02
N VAL A 136 -14.78 4.86 1.60
CA VAL A 136 -14.95 4.54 0.17
C VAL A 136 -15.68 5.69 -0.53
N GLN A 137 -15.16 6.15 -1.66
CA GLN A 137 -15.77 7.16 -2.52
C GLN A 137 -15.92 6.64 -3.95
N GLY A 138 -16.91 7.12 -4.69
CA GLY A 138 -17.19 6.69 -6.06
C GLY A 138 -18.36 5.73 -6.16
#